data_AF-A0A5E5P702-F1
#
_entry.id   AF-A0A5E5P702-F1
#
_cell.length_a   1.000
_cell.length_b   1.000
_cell.length_c   1.000
_cell.angle_alpha   90.00
_cell.angle_beta   90.00
_cell.angle_gamma   90.00
#
_symmetry.space_group_name_H-M   'P 1'
#
loop_
_entity.id
_entity.type
_entity.pdbx_description
1 polymer ?
#
loop_
_entity_poly.entity_id
_entity_poly.type
_entity_poly.pdbx_seq_one_letter_code
_entity_poly.pdbx_strand_id
1 'polypeptide(L)'
;MMRVLITLAIAILCSAFGSWNLTRNHYLAEISDMKRDEADARATAEKKARNILEAEQERGNGLSDKLAKTESALTKQSQELSNALSRLTTGRKCLDDRVVSVLNGTSSGAAADDLRTGTRTSDATDGPAASDTDVAGWISQAKGQYEICRARLGALIDFEEGRIQ
;
A
#
# COMPACT_ATOMS: atom_id res chain seq x y z
N MET A 1 31.09 -76.82 -32.48
CA MET A 1 31.46 -75.67 -31.62
C MET A 1 30.92 -74.34 -32.15
N MET A 2 31.09 -74.00 -33.43
CA MET A 2 30.64 -72.70 -33.99
C MET A 2 29.12 -72.41 -33.85
N ARG A 3 28.25 -73.42 -34.01
CA ARG A 3 26.78 -73.26 -33.86
C ARG A 3 26.34 -72.94 -32.43
N VAL A 4 27.02 -73.48 -31.42
CA VAL A 4 26.72 -73.23 -29.99
C VAL A 4 27.11 -71.81 -29.59
N LEU A 5 28.23 -71.30 -30.13
CA LEU A 5 28.70 -69.93 -29.88
C LEU A 5 27.74 -68.88 -30.48
N ILE A 6 27.18 -69.13 -31.67
CA ILE A 6 26.23 -68.21 -32.31
C ILE A 6 24.91 -68.12 -31.52
N THR A 7 24.37 -69.25 -31.05
CA THR A 7 23.13 -69.25 -30.27
C THR A 7 23.28 -68.56 -28.92
N LEU A 8 24.45 -68.68 -28.28
CA LEU A 8 24.76 -68.02 -27.02
C LEU A 8 24.91 -66.49 -27.21
N ALA A 9 25.54 -66.07 -28.31
CA ALA A 9 25.66 -64.66 -28.66
C ALA A 9 24.30 -64.00 -28.93
N ILE A 10 23.38 -64.69 -29.63
CA ILE A 10 22.03 -64.18 -29.92
C ILE A 10 21.20 -64.07 -28.62
N ALA A 11 21.28 -65.06 -27.73
CA ALA A 11 20.56 -65.03 -26.45
C ALA A 11 21.02 -63.85 -25.56
N ILE A 12 22.33 -63.60 -25.49
CA ILE A 12 22.90 -62.47 -24.74
C ILE A 12 22.44 -61.14 -25.36
N LEU A 13 22.49 -60.99 -26.69
CA LEU A 13 22.02 -59.78 -27.37
C LEU A 13 20.52 -59.54 -27.14
N CYS A 14 19.68 -60.56 -27.29
CA CYS A 14 18.23 -60.42 -27.04
C CYS A 14 17.91 -60.02 -25.60
N SER A 15 18.63 -60.58 -24.62
CA SER A 15 18.46 -60.20 -23.21
C SER A 15 18.86 -58.74 -22.93
N ALA A 16 19.97 -58.27 -23.52
CA ALA A 16 20.45 -56.90 -23.35
C ALA A 16 19.53 -55.86 -24.02
N PHE A 17 18.96 -56.17 -25.19
CA PHE A 17 18.00 -55.28 -25.87
C PHE A 17 16.65 -55.22 -25.15
N GLY A 18 16.17 -56.35 -24.61
CA GLY A 18 14.93 -56.41 -23.83
C GLY A 18 15.04 -55.61 -22.53
N SER A 19 16.14 -55.80 -21.79
CA SER A 19 16.39 -55.07 -20.53
C SER A 19 16.56 -53.56 -20.75
N TRP A 20 17.20 -53.15 -21.85
CA TRP A 20 17.41 -51.74 -22.17
C TRP A 20 16.09 -50.98 -22.41
N ASN A 21 15.16 -51.56 -23.18
CA ASN A 21 13.88 -50.91 -23.49
C ASN A 21 12.97 -50.79 -22.26
N LEU A 22 12.90 -51.84 -21.43
CA LEU A 22 12.14 -51.83 -20.17
C LEU A 22 12.66 -50.76 -19.21
N THR A 23 13.99 -50.73 -19.03
CA THR A 23 14.66 -49.79 -18.12
C THR A 23 14.48 -48.34 -18.59
N ARG A 24 14.62 -48.08 -19.90
CA ARG A 24 14.43 -46.75 -20.49
C ARG A 24 13.00 -46.24 -20.34
N ASN A 25 12.00 -47.09 -20.58
CA ASN A 25 10.59 -46.70 -20.46
C ASN A 25 10.23 -46.35 -19.02
N HIS A 26 10.78 -47.07 -18.03
CA HIS A 26 10.59 -46.77 -16.62
C HIS A 26 11.16 -45.41 -16.23
N TYR A 27 12.43 -45.12 -16.59
CA TYR A 27 13.04 -43.81 -16.29
C TYR A 27 12.34 -42.64 -16.99
N LEU A 28 11.88 -42.83 -18.24
CA LEU A 28 11.12 -41.79 -18.94
C LEU A 28 9.76 -41.52 -18.27
N ALA A 29 9.09 -42.57 -17.78
CA ALA A 29 7.85 -42.44 -17.03
C ALA A 29 8.09 -41.69 -15.71
N GLU A 30 9.10 -42.09 -14.95
CA GLU A 30 9.47 -41.47 -13.67
C GLU A 30 9.86 -39.99 -13.84
N ILE A 31 10.66 -39.65 -14.86
CA ILE A 31 10.99 -38.25 -15.19
C ILE A 31 9.73 -37.47 -15.59
N SER A 32 8.80 -38.10 -16.32
CA SER A 32 7.55 -37.44 -16.70
C SER A 32 6.65 -37.17 -15.49
N ASP A 33 6.61 -38.09 -14.54
CA ASP A 33 5.84 -37.95 -13.30
C ASP A 33 6.47 -36.90 -12.39
N MET A 34 7.80 -36.93 -12.18
CA MET A 34 8.51 -35.88 -11.45
C MET A 34 8.27 -34.48 -12.03
N LYS A 35 8.25 -34.34 -13.37
CA LYS A 35 7.94 -33.06 -14.03
C LYS A 35 6.50 -32.62 -13.83
N ARG A 36 5.55 -33.56 -13.83
CA ARG A 36 4.14 -33.26 -13.53
C ARG A 36 3.97 -32.82 -12.09
N ASP A 37 4.57 -33.55 -11.14
CA ASP A 37 4.52 -33.23 -9.72
C ASP A 37 5.11 -31.84 -9.45
N GLU A 38 6.23 -31.50 -10.09
CA GLU A 38 6.81 -30.15 -9.99
C GLU A 38 5.89 -29.08 -10.59
N ALA A 39 5.32 -29.34 -11.77
CA ALA A 39 4.39 -28.41 -12.41
C ALA A 39 3.13 -28.18 -11.56
N ASP A 40 2.58 -29.24 -10.97
CA ASP A 40 1.41 -29.18 -10.09
C ASP A 40 1.73 -28.47 -8.77
N ALA A 41 2.91 -28.73 -8.19
CA ALA A 41 3.40 -28.03 -7.01
C ALA A 41 3.59 -26.53 -7.29
N ARG A 42 4.19 -26.17 -8.43
CA ARG A 42 4.33 -24.77 -8.87
C ARG A 42 2.99 -24.11 -9.09
N ALA A 43 2.08 -24.74 -9.83
CA ALA A 43 0.75 -24.21 -10.09
C ALA A 43 -0.05 -23.98 -8.79
N THR A 44 0.06 -24.91 -7.84
CA THR A 44 -0.56 -24.78 -6.52
C THR A 44 0.04 -23.63 -5.72
N ALA A 45 1.38 -23.51 -5.70
CA ALA A 45 2.08 -22.44 -5.00
C ALA A 45 1.73 -21.06 -5.60
N GLU A 46 1.71 -20.94 -6.92
CA GLU A 46 1.31 -19.71 -7.61
C GLU A 46 -0.14 -19.35 -7.34
N LYS A 47 -1.05 -20.33 -7.37
CA LYS A 47 -2.47 -20.09 -7.04
C LYS A 47 -2.61 -19.58 -5.61
N LYS A 48 -1.91 -20.18 -4.65
CA LYS A 48 -1.93 -19.73 -3.26
C LYS A 48 -1.38 -18.30 -3.14
N ALA A 49 -0.27 -18.00 -3.79
CA ALA A 49 0.32 -16.67 -3.79
C ALA A 49 -0.60 -15.61 -4.41
N ARG A 50 -1.25 -15.93 -5.56
CA ARG A 50 -2.24 -15.05 -6.19
C ARG A 50 -3.43 -14.79 -5.28
N ASN A 51 -4.00 -15.83 -4.67
CA ASN A 51 -5.14 -15.66 -3.77
C ASN A 51 -4.81 -14.76 -2.56
N ILE A 52 -3.61 -14.89 -1.99
CA ILE A 52 -3.16 -14.02 -0.89
C ILE A 52 -3.02 -12.58 -1.39
N LEU A 53 -2.39 -12.37 -2.55
CA LEU A 53 -2.21 -11.04 -3.12
C LEU A 53 -3.55 -10.37 -3.46
N GLU A 54 -4.48 -11.10 -4.07
CA GLU A 54 -5.81 -10.61 -4.42
C GLU A 54 -6.61 -10.20 -3.17
N ALA A 55 -6.57 -11.03 -2.11
CA ALA A 55 -7.24 -10.71 -0.85
C ALA A 55 -6.67 -9.44 -0.19
N GLU A 56 -5.35 -9.28 -0.16
CA GLU A 56 -4.71 -8.07 0.36
C GLU A 56 -5.02 -6.83 -0.49
N GLN A 57 -5.11 -6.99 -1.81
CA GLN A 57 -5.45 -5.90 -2.72
C GLN A 57 -6.91 -5.47 -2.55
N GLU A 58 -7.85 -6.41 -2.48
CA GLU A 58 -9.27 -6.12 -2.24
C GLU A 58 -9.47 -5.37 -0.92
N ARG A 59 -8.79 -5.83 0.14
CA ARG A 59 -8.79 -5.19 1.45
C ARG A 59 -8.20 -3.78 1.41
N GLY A 60 -7.05 -3.60 0.76
CA GLY A 60 -6.42 -2.30 0.57
C GLY A 60 -7.32 -1.32 -0.20
N ASN A 61 -7.99 -1.79 -1.25
CA ASN A 61 -8.94 -1.00 -2.03
C ASN A 61 -10.15 -0.58 -1.16
N GLY A 62 -10.73 -1.52 -0.41
CA GLY A 62 -11.87 -1.22 0.47
C GLY A 62 -11.55 -0.19 1.55
N LEU A 63 -10.36 -0.28 2.16
CA LEU A 63 -9.89 0.71 3.13
C LEU A 63 -9.61 2.08 2.48
N SER A 64 -9.04 2.08 1.27
CA SER A 64 -8.79 3.29 0.50
C SER A 64 -10.10 4.03 0.15
N ASP A 65 -11.12 3.30 -0.28
CA ASP A 65 -12.45 3.86 -0.57
C ASP A 65 -13.13 4.43 0.68
N LYS A 66 -13.01 3.73 1.81
CA LYS A 66 -13.52 4.19 3.11
C LYS A 66 -12.81 5.47 3.55
N LEU A 67 -11.49 5.53 3.41
CA LEU A 67 -10.69 6.71 3.72
C LEU A 67 -11.09 7.89 2.82
N ALA A 68 -11.20 7.68 1.51
CA ALA A 68 -11.59 8.73 0.56
C ALA A 68 -12.96 9.34 0.90
N LYS A 69 -13.95 8.50 1.26
CA LYS A 69 -15.26 8.96 1.73
C LYS A 69 -15.16 9.77 3.02
N THR A 70 -14.33 9.31 3.96
CA THR A 70 -14.12 9.98 5.24
C THR A 70 -13.46 11.35 5.05
N GLU A 71 -12.41 11.44 4.24
CA GLU A 71 -11.72 12.70 3.92
C GLU A 71 -12.65 13.70 3.21
N SER A 72 -13.49 13.21 2.29
CA SER A 72 -14.50 14.05 1.63
C SER A 72 -15.51 14.62 2.65
N ALA A 73 -16.00 13.79 3.56
CA ALA A 73 -16.92 14.21 4.61
C ALA A 73 -16.28 15.23 5.58
N LEU A 74 -15.04 14.98 6.01
CA LEU A 74 -14.29 15.90 6.88
C LEU A 74 -14.01 17.25 6.18
N THR A 75 -13.67 17.21 4.89
CA THR A 75 -13.46 18.43 4.09
C THR A 75 -14.74 19.26 4.02
N LYS A 76 -15.88 18.60 3.73
CA LYS A 76 -17.19 19.27 3.71
C LYS A 76 -17.53 19.88 5.08
N GLN A 77 -17.35 19.13 6.15
CA GLN A 77 -17.60 19.61 7.52
C GLN A 77 -16.69 20.80 7.88
N SER A 78 -15.42 20.74 7.49
CA SER A 78 -14.48 21.85 7.71
C SER A 78 -14.91 23.11 6.94
N GLN A 79 -15.43 22.96 5.72
CA GLN A 79 -15.94 24.08 4.94
C GLN A 79 -17.21 24.67 5.56
N GLU A 80 -18.14 23.83 5.99
CA GLU A 80 -19.37 24.26 6.68
C GLU A 80 -19.05 25.00 7.97
N LEU A 81 -18.10 24.51 8.76
CA LEU A 81 -17.63 25.17 9.97
C LEU A 81 -16.97 26.52 9.64
N SER A 82 -16.09 26.58 8.65
CA SER A 82 -15.47 27.82 8.22
C SER A 82 -16.50 28.86 7.76
N ASN A 83 -17.53 28.43 7.02
CA ASN A 83 -18.62 29.30 6.57
C ASN A 83 -19.52 29.77 7.73
N ALA A 84 -19.70 28.93 8.75
CA ALA A 84 -20.46 29.32 9.95
C ALA A 84 -19.66 30.32 10.78
N LEU A 85 -18.36 30.08 10.96
CA LEU A 85 -17.46 30.97 11.71
C LEU A 85 -17.39 32.36 11.07
N SER A 86 -17.29 32.46 9.74
CA SER A 86 -17.25 33.76 9.05
C SER A 86 -18.52 34.60 9.21
N ARG A 87 -19.65 33.98 9.56
CA ARG A 87 -20.91 34.67 9.87
C ARG A 87 -21.04 35.08 11.34
N LEU A 88 -20.28 34.44 12.23
CA LEU A 88 -20.32 34.66 13.68
C LEU A 88 -19.20 35.58 14.17
N THR A 89 -18.10 35.67 13.43
CA THR A 89 -17.00 36.60 13.72
C THR A 89 -17.28 37.97 13.12
N THR A 90 -16.60 38.98 13.65
CA THR A 90 -16.90 40.39 13.36
C THR A 90 -15.75 41.16 12.73
N GLY A 91 -14.59 40.52 12.54
CA GLY A 91 -13.36 41.19 12.10
C GLY A 91 -12.74 42.07 13.19
N ARG A 92 -13.12 41.89 14.47
CA ARG A 92 -12.56 42.68 15.57
C ARG A 92 -11.13 42.23 15.82
N LYS A 93 -10.23 43.19 16.04
CA LYS A 93 -8.84 42.90 16.41
C LYS A 93 -8.78 41.98 17.63
N CYS A 94 -8.14 40.84 17.49
CA CYS A 94 -7.99 39.82 18.53
C CYS A 94 -6.54 39.71 19.01
N LEU A 95 -5.57 39.66 18.08
CA LEU A 95 -4.14 39.64 18.38
C LEU A 95 -3.44 40.82 17.72
N ASP A 96 -2.52 41.46 18.45
CA ASP A 96 -1.68 42.52 17.92
C ASP A 96 -0.61 41.96 16.95
N ASP A 97 -0.18 42.83 16.03
CA ASP A 97 0.89 42.60 15.04
C ASP A 97 2.16 41.99 15.66
N ARG A 98 2.61 42.52 16.81
CA ARG A 98 3.79 42.01 17.53
C ARG A 98 3.63 40.54 17.95
N VAL A 99 2.43 40.15 18.35
CA VAL A 99 2.13 38.75 18.74
C VAL A 99 2.09 37.86 17.51
N VAL A 100 1.44 38.33 16.43
CA VAL A 100 1.39 37.61 15.16
C VAL A 100 2.80 37.37 14.60
N SER A 101 3.66 38.38 14.63
CA SER A 101 5.07 38.28 14.20
C SER A 101 5.84 37.22 15.01
N VAL A 102 5.67 37.15 16.33
CA VAL A 102 6.28 36.10 17.17
C VAL A 102 5.77 34.71 16.78
N LEU A 103 4.46 34.54 16.62
CA LEU A 103 3.87 33.25 16.24
C LEU A 103 4.38 32.78 14.87
N ASN A 104 4.42 33.67 13.88
CA ASN A 104 4.92 33.37 12.55
C ASN A 104 6.45 33.12 12.52
N GLY A 105 7.22 33.84 13.33
CA GLY A 105 8.68 33.71 13.43
C GLY A 105 9.17 32.36 13.99
N THR A 106 8.32 31.64 14.75
CA THR A 106 8.63 30.29 15.25
C THR A 106 8.51 29.19 14.19
N SER A 107 7.97 29.50 12.99
CA SER A 107 7.70 28.51 11.94
C SER A 107 8.93 28.09 11.10
N SER A 108 10.13 28.57 11.43
CA SER A 108 11.39 28.26 10.73
C SER A 108 11.96 26.85 10.99
N GLY A 109 11.09 25.89 11.31
CA GLY A 109 11.45 24.47 11.45
C GLY A 109 11.52 23.77 10.10
N ALA A 110 12.64 23.13 9.81
CA ALA A 110 13.08 22.50 8.54
C ALA A 110 12.24 21.32 8.00
N ALA A 111 10.90 21.32 8.14
CA ALA A 111 10.01 20.25 7.68
C ALA A 111 8.98 20.71 6.62
N ALA A 112 9.11 21.93 6.09
CA ALA A 112 8.14 22.52 5.17
C ALA A 112 8.54 22.48 3.69
N ASP A 113 9.66 21.84 3.34
CA ASP A 113 10.23 21.95 1.98
C ASP A 113 9.68 20.94 0.97
N ASP A 114 8.82 19.98 1.38
CA ASP A 114 8.31 18.97 0.43
C ASP A 114 6.81 18.65 0.57
N LEU A 115 6.04 19.41 1.36
CA LEU A 115 4.59 19.20 1.44
C LEU A 115 3.81 20.52 1.35
N ARG A 116 3.16 20.67 0.18
CA ARG A 116 2.23 21.72 -0.26
C ARG A 116 2.84 22.94 -0.92
N THR A 117 2.98 22.85 -2.24
CA THR A 117 2.70 23.96 -3.17
C THR A 117 1.19 24.22 -3.22
N GLY A 118 0.61 24.60 -2.08
CA GLY A 118 -0.64 25.35 -2.07
C GLY A 118 -0.23 26.77 -1.77
N THR A 119 -0.53 27.71 -2.68
CA THR A 119 -0.19 29.14 -2.63
C THR A 119 -0.25 29.68 -1.20
N ARG A 120 0.87 29.60 -0.48
CA ARG A 120 1.09 30.31 0.77
C ARG A 120 1.76 31.59 0.34
N THR A 121 1.00 32.68 0.34
CA THR A 121 1.59 34.01 0.40
C THR A 121 2.55 33.96 1.59
N SER A 122 3.84 34.17 1.33
CA SER A 122 4.83 34.37 2.37
C SER A 122 4.33 35.50 3.24
N ASP A 123 3.88 35.19 4.46
CA ASP A 123 3.39 36.20 5.37
C ASP A 123 4.60 37.06 5.75
N ALA A 124 4.54 38.34 5.43
CA ALA A 124 5.61 39.28 5.70
C ALA A 124 5.90 39.28 7.21
N THR A 125 7.16 39.49 7.58
CA THR A 125 7.66 39.51 8.96
C THR A 125 6.95 40.56 9.86
N ASP A 126 6.23 41.49 9.22
CA ASP A 126 5.25 42.42 9.81
C ASP A 126 3.83 42.02 9.37
N GLY A 127 3.35 40.87 9.86
CA GLY A 127 1.97 40.43 9.60
C GLY A 127 0.98 41.42 10.22
N PRO A 128 -0.10 41.80 9.53
CA PRO A 128 -1.14 42.66 10.11
C PRO A 128 -1.72 42.01 11.38
N ALA A 129 -2.19 42.84 12.33
CA ALA A 129 -2.90 42.36 13.51
C ALA A 129 -4.02 41.37 13.13
N ALA A 130 -4.12 40.23 13.83
CA ALA A 130 -5.10 39.20 13.51
C ALA A 130 -6.46 39.54 14.14
N SER A 131 -7.51 39.41 13.33
CA SER A 131 -8.90 39.55 13.79
C SER A 131 -9.44 38.26 14.43
N ASP A 132 -10.59 38.36 15.10
CA ASP A 132 -11.35 37.20 15.58
C ASP A 132 -11.69 36.22 14.43
N THR A 133 -11.95 36.74 13.23
CA THR A 133 -12.14 35.94 12.00
C THR A 133 -10.88 35.16 11.62
N ASP A 134 -9.71 35.79 11.65
CA ASP A 134 -8.44 35.16 11.27
C ASP A 134 -8.08 34.04 12.25
N VAL A 135 -8.22 34.31 13.55
CA VAL A 135 -7.96 33.34 14.61
C VAL A 135 -8.95 32.17 14.53
N ALA A 136 -10.24 32.43 14.33
CA ALA A 136 -11.24 31.39 14.16
C ALA A 136 -10.98 30.53 12.91
N GLY A 137 -10.58 31.17 11.80
CA GLY A 137 -10.18 30.50 10.57
C GLY A 137 -8.98 29.58 10.77
N TRP A 138 -7.94 30.07 11.46
CA TRP A 138 -6.75 29.29 11.79
C TRP A 138 -7.10 28.07 12.66
N ILE A 139 -7.90 28.24 13.71
CA ILE A 139 -8.34 27.13 14.58
C ILE A 139 -9.13 26.09 13.79
N SER A 140 -10.08 26.54 12.97
CA SER A 140 -10.90 25.64 12.14
C SER A 140 -10.03 24.86 11.16
N GLN A 141 -9.08 25.52 10.51
CA GLN A 141 -8.15 24.88 9.59
C GLN A 141 -7.27 23.86 10.32
N ALA A 142 -6.67 24.23 11.45
CA ALA A 142 -5.83 23.33 12.25
C ALA A 142 -6.60 22.07 12.68
N LYS A 143 -7.85 22.24 13.15
CA LYS A 143 -8.74 21.13 13.49
C LYS A 143 -9.01 20.23 12.28
N GLY A 144 -9.37 20.80 11.13
CA GLY A 144 -9.63 20.03 9.91
C GLY A 144 -8.42 19.19 9.48
N GLN A 145 -7.22 19.78 9.52
CA GLN A 145 -5.99 19.08 9.18
C GLN A 145 -5.67 17.94 10.15
N TYR A 146 -5.93 18.14 11.45
CA TYR A 146 -5.74 17.10 12.46
C TYR A 146 -6.69 15.92 12.24
N GLU A 147 -7.98 16.17 11.98
CA GLU A 147 -8.95 15.08 11.75
C GLU A 147 -8.63 14.28 10.49
N ILE A 148 -8.18 14.94 9.41
CA ILE A 148 -7.71 14.24 8.20
C ILE A 148 -6.48 13.38 8.54
N CYS A 149 -5.50 13.92 9.27
CA CYS A 149 -4.32 13.16 9.68
C CYS A 149 -4.70 11.93 10.51
N ARG A 150 -5.60 12.11 11.48
CA ARG A 150 -6.13 11.03 12.31
C ARG A 150 -6.83 9.96 11.47
N ALA A 151 -7.66 10.35 10.51
CA ALA A 151 -8.35 9.41 9.62
C ALA A 151 -7.37 8.57 8.79
N ARG A 152 -6.32 9.21 8.24
CA ARG A 152 -5.25 8.53 7.49
C ARG A 152 -4.49 7.53 8.34
N LEU A 153 -4.07 7.94 9.54
CA LEU A 153 -3.39 7.05 10.49
C LEU A 153 -4.29 5.89 10.91
N GLY A 154 -5.57 6.15 11.16
CA GLY A 154 -6.55 5.10 11.45
C GLY A 154 -6.67 4.08 10.32
N ALA A 155 -6.73 4.52 9.06
CA ALA A 155 -6.77 3.62 7.91
C ALA A 155 -5.50 2.76 7.77
N LEU A 156 -4.33 3.32 8.08
CA LEU A 156 -3.06 2.57 8.10
C LEU A 156 -3.02 1.54 9.23
N ILE A 157 -3.54 1.88 10.41
CA ILE A 157 -3.67 0.96 11.55
C ILE A 157 -4.63 -0.18 11.20
N ASP A 158 -5.82 0.13 10.67
CA ASP A 158 -6.80 -0.86 10.19
C ASP A 158 -6.15 -1.81 9.14
N PHE A 159 -5.30 -1.25 8.26
CA PHE A 159 -4.59 -2.04 7.27
C PHE A 159 -3.55 -2.98 7.90
N GLU A 160 -2.80 -2.52 8.89
CA GLU A 160 -1.75 -3.32 9.54
C GLU A 160 -2.32 -4.38 10.50
N GLU A 161 -3.33 -4.03 11.31
CA GLU A 161 -3.97 -4.98 12.23
C GLU A 161 -4.66 -6.13 11.48
N GLY A 162 -5.26 -5.84 10.32
CA GLY A 162 -5.85 -6.86 9.47
C GLY A 162 -4.83 -7.77 8.78
N ARG A 163 -3.54 -7.41 8.73
CA ARG A 163 -2.46 -8.22 8.12
C ARG A 163 -1.88 -9.26 9.09
N ILE A 164 -2.03 -9.05 10.40
CA ILE A 164 -1.44 -9.91 11.44
C ILE A 164 -2.34 -11.12 11.78
N GLN A 165 -3.56 -11.17 11.24
CA GLN A 165 -4.55 -12.24 11.42
C GLN A 165 -4.41 -13.34 10.36
#